data_AF-A0A8T4LIA7-F1
#
_entry.id   AF-A0A8T4LIA7-F1
#
_cell.length_a   1.000
_cell.length_b   1.000
_cell.length_c   1.000
_cell.angle_alpha   90.00
_cell.angle_beta   90.00
_cell.angle_gamma   90.00
#
_symmetry.space_group_name_H-M   'P 1'
#
loop_
_entity.id
_entity.type
_entity.pdbx_description
1 polymer ?
#
loop_
_entity_poly.entity_id
_entity_poly.type
_entity_poly.pdbx_seq_one_letter_code
_entity_poly.pdbx_strand_id
1 'polypeptide(L)'
;MPTNKNSTAKTSSEFKKEEQMRQGNVSLILTSYNDIFSDFDPRNYSQRTLSDDFLQECKRAVRDKTYSKEGFDLRLLVPKNKRDINDEIKIKIRLKNHFLKHYLEKKNEIKRLKIEGVVWFTIGIVFSLMAAFIYSLEGFVFDVLFVMLEPAGWFTMWSGLDKIFINSKDKMPDVRFDKKMHTANIMFINY
;
A
#
# COMPACT_ATOMS: atom_id res chain seq x y z
N MET A 1 50.79 23.02 27.32
CA MET A 1 50.58 22.75 25.88
C MET A 1 49.30 21.93 25.71
N PRO A 2 48.46 22.22 24.71
CA PRO A 2 47.02 21.91 24.74
C PRO A 2 46.59 20.69 23.89
N THR A 3 45.42 20.15 24.27
CA THR A 3 44.40 19.43 23.47
C THR A 3 44.80 18.13 22.73
N ASN A 4 44.07 17.03 22.89
CA ASN A 4 42.74 16.90 22.31
C ASN A 4 41.84 15.87 23.04
N LYS A 5 40.93 16.37 23.88
CA LYS A 5 39.72 15.66 24.32
C LYS A 5 38.60 15.96 23.31
N ASN A 6 38.57 15.28 22.17
CA ASN A 6 37.40 15.25 21.30
C ASN A 6 36.66 13.92 21.48
N SER A 7 36.11 13.74 22.68
CA SER A 7 34.93 12.89 22.89
C SER A 7 33.77 13.84 23.10
N THR A 8 33.32 14.47 22.01
CA THR A 8 32.15 15.34 21.99
C THR A 8 30.93 14.53 22.42
N ALA A 9 30.34 14.94 23.54
CA ALA A 9 29.04 14.49 23.99
C ALA A 9 28.02 14.80 22.89
N LYS A 10 27.65 13.78 22.11
CA LYS A 10 26.51 13.85 21.18
C LYS A 10 25.29 14.37 21.94
N THR A 11 24.61 15.37 21.38
CA THR A 11 23.50 16.03 22.07
C THR A 11 22.34 15.06 22.20
N SER A 12 21.54 15.10 23.28
CA SER A 12 20.41 14.18 23.51
C SER A 12 19.37 14.18 22.38
N SER A 13 19.30 15.26 21.59
CA SER A 13 18.52 15.39 20.36
C SER A 13 19.10 14.58 19.19
N GLU A 14 20.43 14.53 19.05
CA GLU A 14 21.12 13.73 18.02
C GLU A 14 20.99 12.24 18.31
N PHE A 15 21.11 11.83 19.58
CA PHE A 15 20.85 10.44 19.97
C PHE A 15 19.40 10.02 19.69
N LYS A 16 18.41 10.85 20.06
CA LYS A 16 17.00 10.57 19.73
C LYS A 16 16.75 10.47 18.24
N LYS A 17 17.40 11.33 17.44
CA LYS A 17 17.31 11.31 15.97
C LYS A 17 17.98 10.08 15.37
N GLU A 18 19.19 9.72 15.83
CA GLU A 18 19.88 8.50 15.39
C GLU A 18 19.11 7.23 15.77
N GLU A 19 18.51 7.20 16.96
CA GLU A 19 17.71 6.08 17.43
C GLU A 19 16.37 5.98 16.67
N GLN A 20 15.72 7.10 16.39
CA GLN A 20 14.56 7.15 15.48
C GLN A 20 14.91 6.74 14.05
N MET A 21 16.07 7.15 13.53
CA MET A 21 16.56 6.70 12.23
C MET A 21 16.87 5.20 12.24
N ARG A 22 17.49 4.66 13.29
CA ARG A 22 17.70 3.21 13.44
C ARG A 22 16.38 2.43 13.50
N GLN A 23 15.39 2.93 14.24
CA GLN A 23 14.08 2.30 14.36
C GLN A 23 13.25 2.41 13.07
N GLY A 24 13.39 3.50 12.31
CA GLY A 24 12.70 3.73 11.03
C GLY A 24 13.26 2.92 9.86
N ASN A 25 14.54 2.57 9.86
CA ASN A 25 15.21 2.08 8.64
C ASN A 25 15.04 0.58 8.39
N VAL A 26 14.56 0.20 7.21
CA VAL A 26 14.52 -1.19 6.75
C VAL A 26 15.84 -1.52 6.08
N SER A 27 16.50 -2.59 6.49
CA SER A 27 17.73 -3.07 5.84
C SER A 27 17.50 -4.45 5.27
N LEU A 28 17.76 -4.63 3.98
CA LEU A 28 17.71 -5.92 3.30
C LEU A 28 19.11 -6.26 2.76
N ILE A 29 19.58 -7.48 3.04
CA ILE A 29 20.87 -7.96 2.53
C ILE A 29 20.65 -8.57 1.16
N LEU A 30 21.44 -8.12 0.19
CA LEU A 30 21.47 -8.63 -1.16
C LEU A 30 22.80 -9.36 -1.40
N THR A 31 22.72 -10.52 -2.03
CA THR A 31 23.85 -11.24 -2.62
C THR A 31 24.20 -10.62 -3.98
N SER A 32 23.20 -10.16 -4.71
CA SER A 32 23.29 -9.47 -6.00
C SER A 32 22.08 -8.56 -6.24
N TYR A 33 22.16 -7.64 -7.20
CA TYR A 33 20.99 -6.88 -7.63
C TYR A 33 19.88 -7.76 -8.22
N ASN A 34 20.21 -8.96 -8.70
CA ASN A 34 19.23 -9.93 -9.19
C ASN A 34 18.20 -10.32 -8.11
N ASP A 35 18.55 -10.28 -6.83
CA ASP A 35 17.65 -10.63 -5.73
C ASP A 35 16.43 -9.69 -5.63
N ILE A 36 16.51 -8.51 -6.26
CA ILE A 36 15.41 -7.53 -6.35
C ILE A 36 14.40 -7.91 -7.45
N PHE A 37 14.82 -8.71 -8.42
CA PHE A 37 14.10 -8.93 -9.68
C PHE A 37 13.73 -10.38 -9.90
N SER A 38 12.72 -10.60 -10.75
CA SER A 38 12.30 -11.94 -11.15
C SER A 38 13.33 -12.60 -12.07
N ASP A 39 13.71 -13.83 -11.75
CA ASP A 39 14.61 -14.65 -12.58
C ASP A 39 13.98 -15.07 -13.91
N PHE A 40 12.66 -15.03 -14.02
CA PHE A 40 11.93 -15.31 -15.26
C PHE A 40 11.93 -14.15 -16.25
N ASP A 41 12.38 -12.96 -15.82
CA ASP A 41 12.39 -11.77 -16.66
C ASP A 41 13.81 -11.43 -17.12
N PRO A 42 14.16 -11.60 -18.41
CA PRO A 42 15.51 -11.35 -18.91
C PRO A 42 15.81 -9.87 -19.19
N ARG A 43 14.85 -8.96 -18.98
CA ARG A 43 15.01 -7.53 -19.30
C ARG A 43 16.04 -6.85 -18.38
N ASN A 44 16.49 -5.67 -18.80
CA ASN A 44 17.40 -4.84 -18.00
C ASN A 44 16.73 -4.31 -16.72
N TYR A 45 17.54 -3.88 -15.74
CA TYR A 45 17.03 -3.40 -14.44
C TYR A 45 16.04 -2.22 -14.53
N SER A 46 16.06 -1.45 -15.61
CA SER A 46 15.12 -0.34 -15.82
C SER A 46 13.70 -0.80 -16.14
N GLN A 47 13.53 -2.05 -16.60
CA GLN A 47 12.24 -2.59 -17.07
C GLN A 47 11.87 -3.93 -16.42
N ARG A 48 12.85 -4.62 -15.82
CA ARG A 48 12.67 -5.94 -15.22
C ARG A 48 11.61 -5.92 -14.12
N THR A 49 10.83 -6.99 -14.04
CA THR A 49 9.81 -7.22 -13.02
C THR A 49 10.48 -7.46 -11.68
N LEU A 50 9.96 -6.86 -10.62
CA LEU A 50 10.44 -7.10 -9.26
C LEU A 50 10.09 -8.53 -8.84
N SER A 51 10.95 -9.17 -8.06
CA SER A 51 10.67 -10.49 -7.50
C SER A 51 9.54 -10.42 -6.48
N ASP A 52 8.66 -11.42 -6.49
CA ASP A 52 7.62 -11.56 -5.46
C ASP A 52 8.23 -11.81 -4.07
N ASP A 53 9.35 -12.54 -3.99
CA ASP A 53 10.09 -12.77 -2.75
C ASP A 53 10.60 -11.45 -2.18
N PHE A 54 11.22 -10.61 -3.03
CA PHE A 54 11.69 -9.29 -2.63
C PHE A 54 10.54 -8.40 -2.13
N LEU A 55 9.41 -8.41 -2.83
CA LEU A 55 8.22 -7.66 -2.43
C LEU A 55 7.65 -8.16 -1.10
N GLN A 56 7.61 -9.48 -0.89
CA GLN A 56 7.14 -10.08 0.35
C GLN A 56 8.05 -9.74 1.53
N GLU A 57 9.36 -9.78 1.34
CA GLU A 57 10.33 -9.37 2.37
C GLU A 57 10.23 -7.88 2.69
N CYS A 58 10.04 -7.01 1.69
CA CYS A 58 9.74 -5.60 1.93
C CYS A 58 8.46 -5.42 2.77
N LYS A 59 7.38 -6.15 2.45
CA LYS A 59 6.13 -6.09 3.22
C LYS A 59 6.34 -6.54 4.67
N ARG A 60 7.06 -7.65 4.88
CA ARG A 60 7.41 -8.16 6.21
C ARG A 60 8.22 -7.14 7.00
N ALA A 61 9.27 -6.59 6.39
CA ALA A 61 10.18 -5.67 7.07
C ALA A 61 9.56 -4.31 7.43
N VAL A 62 8.50 -3.90 6.73
CA VAL A 62 7.78 -2.63 6.98
C VAL A 62 6.56 -2.81 7.89
N ARG A 63 6.12 -4.05 8.16
CA ARG A 63 4.86 -4.36 8.88
C ARG A 63 4.78 -3.69 10.25
N ASP A 64 5.85 -3.80 11.04
CA ASP A 64 5.89 -3.30 12.43
C ASP A 64 6.49 -1.90 12.53
N LYS A 65 6.84 -1.28 11.39
CA LYS A 65 7.42 0.06 11.36
C LYS A 65 6.33 1.13 11.34
N THR A 66 6.22 1.82 12.47
CA THR A 66 5.38 3.00 12.63
C THR A 66 5.85 4.12 11.72
N TYR A 67 4.92 4.74 11.02
CA TYR A 67 5.19 5.88 10.14
C TYR A 67 5.71 7.05 10.97
N SER A 68 7.01 7.34 10.89
CA SER A 68 7.53 8.62 11.36
C SER A 68 7.17 9.69 10.31
N LYS A 69 6.94 10.93 10.76
CA LYS A 69 6.70 12.07 9.85
C LYS A 69 7.87 12.30 8.87
N GLU A 70 9.05 11.79 9.20
CA GLU A 70 10.29 11.98 8.45
C GLU A 70 10.47 10.96 7.31
N GLY A 71 9.56 9.99 7.16
CA GLY A 71 9.68 8.90 6.18
C GLY A 71 10.56 7.77 6.71
N PHE A 72 10.84 6.77 5.86
CA PHE A 72 11.74 5.67 6.22
C PHE A 72 12.76 5.42 5.11
N ASP A 73 13.95 4.97 5.50
CA ASP A 73 14.97 4.54 4.56
C ASP A 73 14.84 3.04 4.27
N LEU A 74 14.84 2.69 2.98
CA LEU A 74 15.07 1.33 2.50
C LEU A 74 16.55 1.19 2.14
N ARG A 75 17.28 0.50 2.99
CA ARG A 75 18.73 0.26 2.87
C ARG A 75 18.96 -1.12 2.24
N LEU A 76 19.45 -1.11 1.01
CA LEU A 76 19.84 -2.31 0.29
C LEU A 76 21.34 -2.52 0.53
N LEU A 77 21.67 -3.53 1.34
CA LEU A 77 23.05 -3.87 1.70
C LEU A 77 23.64 -4.75 0.60
N VAL A 78 24.71 -4.30 -0.05
CA VAL A 78 25.32 -4.96 -1.22
C VAL A 78 26.83 -5.13 -0.98
N PRO A 79 27.44 -6.26 -1.35
CA PRO A 79 28.88 -6.46 -1.22
C PRO A 79 29.65 -5.35 -1.93
N LYS A 80 30.69 -4.81 -1.29
CA LYS A 80 31.47 -3.67 -1.82
C LYS A 80 31.98 -3.89 -3.26
N ASN A 81 32.35 -5.12 -3.61
CA ASN A 81 32.87 -5.50 -4.92
C ASN A 81 31.79 -5.66 -6.01
N LYS A 82 30.52 -5.67 -5.65
CA LYS A 82 29.38 -5.81 -6.59
C LYS A 82 28.60 -4.52 -6.80
N ARG A 83 29.04 -3.43 -6.16
CA ARG A 83 28.38 -2.14 -6.28
C ARG A 83 28.70 -1.48 -7.62
N ASP A 84 27.64 -1.14 -8.35
CA ASP A 84 27.68 -0.33 -9.57
C ASP A 84 26.69 0.84 -9.46
N ILE A 85 27.20 2.07 -9.53
CA ILE A 85 26.39 3.29 -9.33
C ILE A 85 25.37 3.48 -10.46
N ASN A 86 25.70 3.12 -11.70
CA ASN A 86 24.81 3.30 -12.84
C ASN A 86 23.58 2.39 -12.72
N ASP A 87 23.80 1.14 -12.29
CA ASP A 87 22.72 0.20 -12.05
C ASP A 87 21.92 0.57 -10.80
N GLU A 88 22.55 1.04 -9.73
CA GLU A 88 21.84 1.55 -8.54
C GLU A 88 20.84 2.66 -8.88
N ILE A 89 21.23 3.61 -9.75
CA ILE A 89 20.36 4.68 -10.21
C ILE A 89 19.14 4.11 -10.96
N LYS A 90 19.37 3.19 -11.89
CA LYS A 90 18.29 2.53 -12.66
C LYS A 90 17.34 1.77 -11.75
N ILE A 91 17.87 0.98 -10.82
CA ILE A 91 17.12 0.18 -9.85
C ILE A 91 16.30 1.10 -8.94
N LYS A 92 16.88 2.18 -8.44
CA LYS A 92 16.18 3.17 -7.59
C LYS A 92 14.98 3.77 -8.32
N ILE A 93 15.16 4.20 -9.56
CA ILE A 93 14.08 4.74 -10.40
C ILE A 93 13.01 3.66 -10.63
N ARG A 94 13.42 2.43 -10.96
CA ARG A 94 12.53 1.30 -11.20
C ARG A 94 11.64 0.98 -10.00
N LEU A 95 12.23 0.91 -8.80
CA LEU A 95 11.51 0.66 -7.55
C LEU A 95 10.50 1.78 -7.26
N LYS A 96 10.94 3.05 -7.33
CA LYS A 96 10.05 4.21 -7.11
C LYS A 96 8.86 4.21 -8.07
N ASN A 97 9.10 3.93 -9.35
CA ASN A 97 8.07 3.90 -10.37
C ASN A 97 7.11 2.71 -10.17
N HIS A 98 7.62 1.54 -9.79
CA HIS A 98 6.79 0.37 -9.48
C HIS A 98 5.80 0.69 -8.37
N PHE A 99 6.28 1.14 -7.21
CA PHE A 99 5.42 1.41 -6.07
C PHE A 99 4.47 2.60 -6.31
N LEU A 100 4.90 3.62 -7.06
CA LEU A 100 4.01 4.73 -7.43
C LEU A 100 2.86 4.24 -8.30
N LYS A 101 3.16 3.44 -9.33
CA LYS A 101 2.16 2.87 -10.24
C LYS A 101 1.14 2.04 -9.47
N HIS A 102 1.60 1.08 -8.66
CA HIS A 102 0.70 0.22 -7.88
C HIS A 102 -0.10 0.98 -6.83
N TYR A 103 0.50 2.00 -6.19
CA TYR A 103 -0.23 2.90 -5.28
C TYR A 103 -1.39 3.60 -5.98
N LEU A 104 -1.16 4.19 -7.17
CA LEU A 104 -2.19 4.90 -7.92
C LEU A 104 -3.28 3.95 -8.42
N GLU A 105 -2.91 2.79 -8.96
CA GLU A 105 -3.85 1.77 -9.44
C GLU A 105 -4.78 1.30 -8.32
N LYS A 106 -4.22 0.85 -7.19
CA LYS A 106 -5.01 0.36 -6.05
C LYS A 106 -5.83 1.47 -5.40
N LYS A 107 -5.30 2.70 -5.33
CA LYS A 107 -6.06 3.86 -4.83
C LYS A 107 -7.27 4.16 -5.71
N ASN A 108 -7.11 4.09 -7.03
CA ASN A 108 -8.20 4.26 -7.97
C ASN A 108 -9.22 3.13 -7.88
N GLU A 109 -8.76 1.89 -7.67
CA GLU A 109 -9.62 0.73 -7.44
C GLU A 109 -10.48 0.89 -6.18
N ILE A 110 -9.89 1.31 -5.05
CA ILE A 110 -10.65 1.62 -3.82
C ILE A 110 -11.69 2.73 -4.08
N LYS A 111 -11.32 3.78 -4.82
CA LYS A 111 -12.25 4.86 -5.16
C LYS A 111 -13.41 4.32 -6.00
N ARG A 112 -13.13 3.49 -6.99
CA ARG A 112 -14.14 2.86 -7.85
C ARG A 112 -15.08 1.96 -7.03
N LEU A 113 -14.55 1.11 -6.16
CA LEU A 113 -15.36 0.27 -5.26
C LEU A 113 -16.29 1.09 -4.38
N LYS A 114 -15.82 2.23 -3.86
CA LYS A 114 -16.66 3.13 -3.06
C LYS A 114 -17.78 3.76 -3.89
N ILE A 115 -17.47 4.23 -5.10
CA ILE A 115 -18.48 4.81 -5.99
C ILE A 115 -19.51 3.75 -6.36
N GLU A 116 -19.08 2.56 -6.78
CA GLU A 116 -19.98 1.44 -7.07
C GLU A 116 -20.82 1.08 -5.85
N GLY A 117 -20.23 1.01 -4.66
CA GLY A 117 -20.94 0.76 -3.41
C GLY A 117 -22.01 1.82 -3.10
N VAL A 118 -21.71 3.10 -3.32
CA VAL A 118 -22.68 4.20 -3.17
C VAL A 118 -23.83 4.07 -4.17
N VAL A 119 -23.54 3.73 -5.43
CA VAL A 119 -24.58 3.49 -6.45
C VAL A 119 -25.50 2.35 -6.03
N TRP A 120 -24.94 1.21 -5.62
CA TRP A 120 -25.72 0.07 -5.13
C TRP A 120 -26.55 0.42 -3.89
N PHE A 121 -25.96 1.13 -2.93
CA PHE A 121 -26.68 1.59 -1.74
C PHE A 121 -27.89 2.46 -2.08
N THR A 122 -27.72 3.42 -3.00
CA THR A 122 -28.81 4.29 -3.46
C THR A 122 -29.91 3.50 -4.19
N ILE A 123 -29.54 2.52 -5.03
CA ILE A 123 -30.52 1.63 -5.68
C ILE A 123 -31.31 0.84 -4.63
N GLY A 124 -30.64 0.33 -3.60
CA GLY A 124 -31.30 -0.36 -2.48
C GLY A 124 -32.33 0.52 -1.78
N ILE A 125 -32.00 1.79 -1.50
CA ILE A 125 -32.94 2.76 -0.93
C ILE A 125 -34.15 2.97 -1.84
N VAL A 126 -33.94 3.10 -3.15
CA VAL A 126 -35.03 3.26 -4.12
C VAL A 126 -35.97 2.05 -4.10
N PHE A 127 -35.43 0.83 -4.09
CA PHE A 127 -36.26 -0.38 -3.98
C PHE A 127 -37.03 -0.44 -2.66
N SER A 128 -36.43 -0.06 -1.54
CA SER A 128 -37.13 -0.01 -0.25
C SER A 128 -38.25 1.04 -0.23
N LEU A 129 -38.03 2.21 -0.83
CA LEU A 129 -39.07 3.24 -0.95
C LEU A 129 -40.21 2.80 -1.86
N MET A 130 -39.89 2.12 -2.97
CA MET A 130 -40.90 1.54 -3.87
C MET A 130 -41.70 0.45 -3.16
N ALA A 131 -41.06 -0.43 -2.38
CA ALA A 131 -41.75 -1.43 -1.57
C ALA A 131 -42.72 -0.79 -0.58
N ALA A 132 -42.28 0.26 0.13
CA ALA A 132 -43.12 1.01 1.06
C ALA A 132 -44.33 1.68 0.38
N PHE A 133 -44.15 2.18 -0.84
CA PHE A 133 -45.26 2.75 -1.62
C PHE A 133 -46.23 1.68 -2.12
N ILE A 134 -45.73 0.53 -2.57
CA ILE A 134 -46.55 -0.59 -3.07
C ILE A 134 -47.36 -1.22 -1.95
N TYR A 135 -46.82 -1.25 -0.72
CA TYR A 135 -47.50 -1.82 0.44
C TYR A 135 -48.89 -1.20 0.74
N SER A 136 -49.12 0.06 0.33
CA SER A 136 -50.43 0.71 0.51
C SER A 136 -51.42 0.46 -0.62
N LEU A 137 -51.01 -0.25 -1.68
CA LEU A 137 -51.85 -0.58 -2.83
C LEU A 137 -52.41 -1.99 -2.69
N GLU A 138 -53.71 -2.15 -2.97
CA GLU A 138 -54.36 -3.45 -2.95
C GLU A 138 -54.26 -4.16 -4.31
N GLY A 139 -53.95 -5.45 -4.30
CA GLY A 139 -54.06 -6.32 -5.47
C GLY A 139 -52.92 -7.33 -5.57
N PHE A 140 -53.23 -8.53 -6.06
CA PHE A 140 -52.29 -9.66 -6.16
C PHE A 140 -50.95 -9.30 -6.83
N VAL A 141 -50.96 -8.47 -7.86
CA VAL A 141 -49.72 -8.02 -8.54
C VAL A 141 -48.85 -7.16 -7.62
N PHE A 142 -49.45 -6.29 -6.82
CA PHE A 142 -48.74 -5.44 -5.86
C PHE A 142 -48.18 -6.27 -4.70
N ASP A 143 -48.93 -7.28 -4.23
CA ASP A 143 -48.44 -8.21 -3.20
C ASP A 143 -47.19 -8.97 -3.68
N VAL A 144 -47.21 -9.50 -4.92
CA VAL A 144 -46.05 -10.19 -5.50
C VAL A 144 -44.86 -9.26 -5.67
N LEU A 145 -45.08 -8.02 -6.14
CA LEU A 145 -44.02 -7.03 -6.28
C LEU A 145 -43.42 -6.66 -4.93
N PHE A 146 -44.24 -6.48 -3.89
CA PHE A 146 -43.78 -6.18 -2.54
C PHE A 146 -42.87 -7.30 -2.00
N VAL A 147 -43.30 -8.56 -2.12
CA VAL A 147 -42.55 -9.74 -1.67
C VAL A 147 -41.18 -9.85 -2.37
N MET A 148 -41.05 -9.37 -3.61
CA MET A 148 -39.77 -9.35 -4.32
C MET A 148 -38.91 -8.12 -3.99
N LEU A 149 -39.52 -6.93 -3.92
CA LEU A 149 -38.78 -5.67 -3.73
C LEU A 149 -38.21 -5.52 -2.32
N GLU A 150 -38.89 -6.03 -1.29
CA GLU A 150 -38.42 -5.96 0.09
C GLU A 150 -37.05 -6.64 0.26
N PRO A 151 -36.88 -7.94 -0.06
CA PRO A 151 -35.58 -8.60 0.07
C PRO A 151 -34.56 -8.04 -0.93
N ALA A 152 -34.99 -7.61 -2.12
CA ALA A 152 -34.11 -6.98 -3.10
C ALA A 152 -33.52 -5.66 -2.58
N GLY A 153 -34.34 -4.80 -1.97
CA GLY A 153 -33.91 -3.53 -1.39
C GLY A 153 -32.92 -3.74 -0.26
N TRP A 154 -33.26 -4.60 0.71
CA TRP A 154 -32.38 -4.97 1.82
C TRP A 154 -31.04 -5.53 1.32
N PHE A 155 -31.07 -6.55 0.47
CA PHE A 155 -29.86 -7.21 -0.03
C PHE A 155 -28.95 -6.25 -0.80
N THR A 156 -29.55 -5.41 -1.64
CA THR A 156 -28.81 -4.44 -2.47
C THR A 156 -28.15 -3.37 -1.60
N MET A 157 -28.85 -2.90 -0.56
CA MET A 157 -28.32 -1.94 0.40
C MET A 157 -27.08 -2.48 1.13
N TRP A 158 -27.15 -3.71 1.67
CA TRP A 158 -26.00 -4.33 2.32
C TRP A 158 -24.84 -4.60 1.40
N SER A 159 -25.11 -5.06 0.18
CA SER A 159 -24.08 -5.26 -0.85
C SER A 159 -23.37 -3.95 -1.19
N GLY A 160 -24.08 -2.82 -1.18
CA GLY A 160 -23.50 -1.49 -1.33
C GLY A 160 -22.60 -1.10 -0.16
N LEU A 161 -23.09 -1.28 1.08
CA LEU A 161 -22.32 -0.98 2.30
C LEU A 161 -21.06 -1.83 2.44
N ASP A 162 -21.13 -3.12 2.10
CA ASP A 162 -20.00 -4.04 2.08
C ASP A 162 -18.86 -3.52 1.20
N LYS A 163 -19.19 -3.08 -0.03
CA LYS A 163 -18.23 -2.46 -0.95
C LYS A 163 -17.61 -1.19 -0.39
N ILE A 164 -18.39 -0.36 0.32
CA ILE A 164 -17.92 0.91 0.89
C ILE A 164 -17.00 0.67 2.08
N PHE A 165 -17.35 -0.24 2.99
CA PHE A 165 -16.71 -0.35 4.30
C PHE A 165 -15.75 -1.53 4.43
N ILE A 166 -16.11 -2.70 3.93
CA ILE A 166 -15.34 -3.95 4.12
C ILE A 166 -14.32 -4.06 2.99
N ASN A 167 -14.77 -4.16 1.74
CA ASN A 167 -13.89 -4.38 0.59
C ASN A 167 -12.88 -3.24 0.40
N SER A 168 -13.27 -2.01 0.74
CA SER A 168 -12.38 -0.85 0.68
C SER A 168 -11.33 -0.84 1.80
N LYS A 169 -11.66 -1.39 2.97
CA LYS A 169 -10.76 -1.50 4.13
C LYS A 169 -9.75 -2.64 3.91
N ASP A 170 -10.16 -3.75 3.34
CA ASP A 170 -9.28 -4.91 3.09
C ASP A 170 -8.16 -4.60 2.10
N LYS A 171 -8.40 -3.70 1.14
CA LYS A 171 -7.38 -3.23 0.17
C LYS A 171 -6.48 -2.11 0.72
N MET A 172 -6.86 -1.48 1.83
CA MET A 172 -6.14 -0.34 2.40
C MET A 172 -4.70 -0.67 2.87
N PRO A 173 -4.40 -1.84 3.47
CA PRO A 173 -3.04 -2.21 3.86
C PRO A 173 -2.06 -2.20 2.69
N ASP A 174 -2.46 -2.73 1.53
CA ASP A 174 -1.62 -2.74 0.33
C ASP A 174 -1.38 -1.32 -0.21
N VAL A 175 -2.41 -0.48 -0.24
CA VAL A 175 -2.25 0.94 -0.64
C VAL A 175 -1.31 1.68 0.32
N ARG A 176 -1.40 1.40 1.62
CA ARG A 176 -0.48 1.99 2.62
C ARG A 176 0.94 1.51 2.41
N PHE A 177 1.14 0.22 2.11
CA PHE A 177 2.45 -0.33 1.80
C PHE A 177 3.06 0.31 0.55
N ASP A 178 2.33 0.36 -0.56
CA ASP A 178 2.85 0.93 -1.81
C ASP A 178 3.14 2.44 -1.64
N LYS A 179 2.27 3.17 -0.92
CA LYS A 179 2.52 4.56 -0.56
C LYS A 179 3.81 4.71 0.25
N LYS A 180 3.98 3.88 1.29
CA LYS A 180 5.18 3.84 2.12
C LYS A 180 6.42 3.66 1.22
N MET A 181 6.48 2.56 0.46
CA MET A 181 7.62 2.21 -0.38
C MET A 181 7.94 3.25 -1.45
N HIS A 182 6.93 3.85 -2.08
CA HIS A 182 7.13 4.94 -3.04
C HIS A 182 7.74 6.19 -2.40
N THR A 183 7.35 6.53 -1.17
CA THR A 183 7.93 7.70 -0.46
C THR A 183 9.29 7.41 0.18
N ALA A 184 9.62 6.14 0.40
CA ALA A 184 10.84 5.71 1.08
C ALA A 184 12.12 6.20 0.40
N ASN A 185 13.10 6.63 1.18
CA ASN A 185 14.41 6.93 0.61
C ASN A 185 15.19 5.64 0.40
N ILE A 186 15.47 5.30 -0.87
CA ILE A 186 16.19 4.08 -1.23
C ILE A 186 17.69 4.38 -1.27
N MET A 187 18.45 3.63 -0.48
CA MET A 187 19.89 3.77 -0.34
C MET A 187 20.59 2.43 -0.54
N PHE A 188 21.70 2.43 -1.27
CA PHE A 188 22.59 1.29 -1.38
C PHE A 188 23.79 1.49 -0.46
N ILE A 189 24.05 0.52 0.41
CA ILE A 189 25.10 0.58 1.42
C ILE A 189 25.97 -0.66 1.27
N ASN A 190 27.27 -0.48 1.45
CA ASN A 190 28.20 -1.60 1.47
C ASN A 190 28.18 -2.35 2.81
N TYR A 191 28.39 -3.65 2.75
CA TYR A 191 28.84 -4.48 3.87
C TYR A 191 30.08 -5.27 3.48
#